data_AF-A0A2E7SDA9-F1
#
_entry.id   AF-A0A2E7SDA9-F1
#
_cell.length_a   1.000
_cell.length_b   1.000
_cell.length_c   1.000
_cell.angle_alpha   90.00
_cell.angle_beta   90.00
_cell.angle_gamma   90.00
#
_symmetry.space_group_name_H-M   'P 1'
#
loop_
_entity.id
_entity.type
_entity.pdbx_description
1 polymer ?
#
loop_
_entity_poly.entity_id
_entity_poly.type
_entity_poly.pdbx_seq_one_letter_code
_entity_poly.pdbx_strand_id
1 'polypeptide(L)'
;MLQNKVGIHFLVDNSNWREEYKGYTSSRYELDLLENGPKSLAQSWMMGALYNKWKKMKGYKDPEPPDCSSSFQEWEDSIKKYG
;
A
#
# COMPACT_ATOMS: atom_id res chain seq x y z
N MET A 1 18.06 -28.69 -15.93
CA MET A 1 17.50 -28.28 -14.62
C MET A 1 16.78 -26.96 -14.85
N LEU A 2 15.45 -27.00 -14.83
CA LEU A 2 14.58 -25.89 -15.21
C LEU A 2 14.62 -24.75 -14.18
N GLN A 3 14.75 -23.53 -14.68
CA GLN A 3 14.67 -22.28 -13.93
C GLN A 3 13.24 -22.07 -13.42
N ASN A 4 12.95 -22.50 -12.19
CA ASN A 4 11.70 -22.18 -11.50
C ASN A 4 11.85 -20.83 -10.76
N LYS A 5 11.47 -19.78 -11.49
CA LYS A 5 11.38 -18.37 -11.03
C LYS A 5 10.00 -18.17 -10.40
N VAL A 6 9.83 -18.63 -9.16
CA VAL A 6 8.59 -18.47 -8.38
C VAL A 6 8.91 -17.83 -7.02
N GLY A 7 8.41 -16.62 -6.80
CA GLY A 7 7.97 -16.21 -5.46
C GLY A 7 8.85 -15.29 -4.61
N ILE A 8 9.85 -14.59 -5.14
CA ILE A 8 10.67 -13.62 -4.38
C ILE A 8 10.44 -12.20 -4.90
N HIS A 9 9.33 -11.56 -4.53
CA HIS A 9 9.16 -10.11 -4.80
C HIS A 9 8.20 -9.31 -3.87
N PHE A 10 7.55 -9.86 -2.83
CA PHE A 10 6.50 -9.06 -2.16
C PHE A 10 6.43 -9.08 -0.63
N LEU A 11 7.55 -9.31 0.04
CA LEU A 11 7.70 -8.91 1.44
C LEU A 11 8.84 -7.90 1.53
N VAL A 12 8.73 -6.79 0.79
CA VAL A 12 9.45 -5.58 1.19
C VAL A 12 8.85 -5.24 2.54
N ASP A 13 9.62 -5.53 3.59
CA ASP A 13 9.29 -5.21 4.96
C ASP A 13 9.11 -3.69 5.05
N ASN A 14 7.88 -3.22 4.85
CA ASN A 14 7.56 -1.80 4.90
C ASN A 14 7.84 -1.23 6.30
N SER A 15 8.24 -2.03 7.29
CA SER A 15 8.52 -1.58 8.65
C SER A 15 9.59 -0.47 8.74
N ASN A 16 10.49 -0.35 7.76
CA ASN A 16 11.54 0.67 7.78
C ASN A 16 11.12 2.06 7.25
N TRP A 17 9.94 2.22 6.64
CA TRP A 17 9.54 3.53 6.10
C TRP A 17 9.44 4.60 7.19
N ARG A 18 9.07 4.20 8.41
CA ARG A 18 8.95 5.11 9.56
C ARG A 18 10.29 5.71 9.93
N GLU A 19 11.32 4.87 10.09
CA GLU A 19 12.67 5.31 10.45
C GLU A 19 13.30 6.17 9.35
N GLU A 20 13.12 5.77 8.10
CA GLU A 20 13.57 6.58 6.97
C GLU A 20 12.87 7.94 6.96
N TYR A 21 11.55 7.98 7.16
CA TYR A 21 10.78 9.23 7.14
C TYR A 21 11.13 10.16 8.30
N LYS A 22 11.57 9.65 9.46
CA LYS A 22 12.06 10.49 10.57
C LYS A 22 13.19 11.43 10.15
N GLY A 23 14.04 11.01 9.21
CA GLY A 23 15.11 11.86 8.67
C GLY A 23 14.60 13.02 7.79
N TYR A 24 13.38 12.93 7.29
CA TYR A 24 12.76 13.95 6.42
C TYR A 24 11.81 14.88 7.18
N THR A 25 11.32 14.49 8.36
CA THR A 25 10.47 15.34 9.18
C THR A 25 11.20 15.90 10.39
N SER A 26 11.03 17.19 10.63
CA SER A 26 11.49 17.90 11.82
C SER A 26 10.36 18.24 12.79
N SER A 27 9.14 17.79 12.51
CA SER A 27 7.98 18.06 13.37
C SER A 27 7.93 17.10 14.55
N ARG A 28 7.93 17.64 15.77
CA ARG A 28 7.83 16.87 17.02
C ARG A 28 6.57 16.00 17.07
N TYR A 29 5.47 16.45 16.48
CA TYR A 29 4.21 15.71 16.40
C TYR A 29 4.32 14.50 15.46
N GLU A 30 4.97 14.65 14.31
CA GLU A 30 5.13 13.55 13.34
C GLU A 30 6.14 12.52 13.87
N LEU A 31 7.19 12.97 14.56
CA LEU A 31 8.15 12.07 15.23
C LEU A 31 7.47 11.21 16.31
N ASP A 32 6.66 11.83 17.18
CA ASP A 32 5.89 11.10 18.20
C ASP A 32 4.92 10.08 17.56
N LEU A 33 4.26 10.47 16.47
CA LEU A 33 3.35 9.60 15.73
C LEU A 33 4.07 8.41 15.07
N LEU A 34 5.30 8.63 14.58
CA LEU A 34 6.13 7.58 13.97
C LEU A 34 6.71 6.62 15.02
N GLU A 35 7.06 7.13 16.21
CA GLU A 35 7.67 6.37 17.32
C GLU A 35 6.66 5.61 18.16
N ASN A 36 5.65 6.34 18.67
CA ASN A 36 4.67 5.81 19.61
C ASN A 36 3.41 5.28 18.91
N GLY A 37 3.21 5.61 17.63
CA GLY A 37 2.04 5.22 16.85
C GLY A 37 0.80 6.08 17.09
N PRO A 38 -0.25 5.91 16.27
CA PRO A 38 -1.49 6.66 16.39
C PRO A 38 -2.31 6.16 17.60
N LYS A 39 -2.72 7.10 18.46
CA LYS A 39 -3.58 6.83 19.63
C LYS A 39 -5.04 7.20 19.38
N SER A 40 -5.34 7.84 18.24
CA SER A 40 -6.69 8.23 17.83
C SER A 40 -6.92 8.00 16.34
N LEU A 41 -8.18 7.91 15.92
CA LEU A 41 -8.53 7.74 14.51
C LEU A 41 -7.97 8.87 13.63
N ALA A 42 -8.06 10.12 14.09
CA ALA A 42 -7.50 11.26 13.37
C ALA A 42 -5.97 11.15 13.19
N GLN A 43 -5.26 10.64 14.21
CA GLN A 43 -3.83 10.35 14.12
C GLN A 43 -3.54 9.21 13.12
N SER A 44 -4.38 8.18 13.06
CA SER A 44 -4.22 7.10 12.07
C SER A 44 -4.32 7.62 10.63
N TRP A 45 -5.25 8.54 10.37
CA TRP A 45 -5.37 9.19 9.07
C TRP A 45 -4.11 10.00 8.72
N MET A 46 -3.55 10.67 9.72
CA MET A 46 -2.33 11.46 9.56
C MET A 46 -1.12 10.58 9.28
N MET A 47 -1.03 9.44 9.96
CA MET A 47 0.00 8.45 9.71
C MET A 47 -0.10 7.86 8.29
N GLY A 48 -1.33 7.59 7.81
CA GLY A 48 -1.58 7.17 6.43
C GLY A 48 -1.16 8.24 5.41
N ALA A 49 -1.41 9.52 5.70
CA ALA A 49 -0.96 10.62 4.86
C ALA A 49 0.58 10.72 4.79
N LEU A 50 1.28 10.50 5.91
CA LEU A 50 2.75 10.45 5.94
C LEU A 50 3.30 9.28 5.11
N TYR A 51 2.70 8.10 5.24
CA TYR A 51 3.08 6.95 4.42
C TYR A 51 2.90 7.22 2.93
N ASN A 52 1.80 7.86 2.53
CA ASN A 52 1.58 8.24 1.14
C ASN A 52 2.60 9.28 0.65
N LYS A 53 3.01 10.24 1.49
CA LYS A 53 4.10 11.16 1.17
C LYS A 53 5.44 10.43 0.98
N TRP A 54 5.77 9.50 1.88
CA TRP A 54 6.97 8.66 1.74
C TRP A 54 6.96 7.86 0.43
N LYS A 55 5.83 7.22 0.10
CA LYS A 55 5.68 6.47 -1.17
C LYS A 55 5.94 7.35 -2.39
N LYS A 56 5.42 8.59 -2.39
CA LYS A 56 5.67 9.57 -3.46
C LYS A 56 7.15 9.95 -3.56
N MET A 57 7.83 10.18 -2.43
CA MET A 57 9.27 10.49 -2.42
C MET A 57 10.13 9.34 -2.95
N LYS A 58 9.75 8.10 -2.65
CA LYS A 58 10.44 6.89 -3.13
C LYS A 58 10.19 6.59 -4.60
N GLY A 59 9.29 7.33 -5.27
CA GLY A 59 8.99 7.10 -6.68
C GLY A 59 8.18 5.83 -6.93
N TYR A 60 7.49 5.29 -5.93
CA TYR A 60 6.49 4.25 -6.17
C TYR A 60 5.39 4.85 -7.05
N LYS A 61 5.46 4.55 -8.36
CA LYS A 61 4.32 4.70 -9.26
C LYS A 61 3.33 3.61 -8.88
N ASP A 62 2.16 4.03 -8.43
CA ASP A 62 1.01 3.14 -8.32
C ASP A 62 0.84 2.49 -9.70
N PRO A 63 0.89 1.14 -9.81
CA PRO A 63 0.52 0.50 -11.06
C PRO A 63 -0.89 0.94 -11.41
N GLU A 64 -1.19 1.18 -12.69
CA GLU A 64 -2.54 1.55 -13.10
C GLU A 64 -3.54 0.59 -12.42
N PRO A 65 -4.60 1.13 -11.79
CA PRO A 65 -5.52 0.30 -11.05
C PRO A 65 -5.99 -0.83 -11.97
N PRO A 66 -5.85 -2.11 -11.57
CA PRO A 66 -6.38 -3.19 -12.37
C PRO A 66 -7.86 -2.92 -12.58
N ASP A 67 -8.33 -3.07 -13.81
CA ASP A 67 -9.72 -2.87 -14.15
C ASP A 67 -10.57 -3.91 -13.41
N CYS A 68 -11.06 -3.52 -12.24
CA CYS A 68 -11.95 -4.31 -11.40
C CYS A 68 -13.41 -4.20 -11.84
N SER A 69 -13.69 -3.64 -13.03
CA SER A 69 -15.04 -3.65 -13.58
C SER A 69 -15.37 -5.07 -14.08
N SER A 70 -16.12 -5.81 -13.26
CA SER A 70 -16.80 -7.01 -13.74
C SER A 70 -17.88 -6.53 -14.71
N SER A 71 -17.82 -6.93 -15.98
CA SER A 71 -18.89 -6.55 -16.91
C SER A 71 -20.15 -7.34 -16.56
N PHE A 72 -21.33 -6.72 -16.62
CA PHE A 72 -22.60 -7.42 -16.44
C PHE A 72 -22.75 -8.61 -17.39
N GLN A 73 -22.08 -8.53 -18.55
CA GLN A 73 -22.03 -9.56 -19.57
C GLN A 73 -21.33 -10.85 -19.10
N GLU A 74 -20.23 -10.73 -18.34
CA GLU A 74 -19.53 -11.88 -17.75
C GLU A 74 -20.40 -12.59 -16.70
N TRP A 75 -21.21 -11.83 -15.95
CA TRP A 75 -22.18 -12.39 -15.02
C TRP A 75 -23.31 -13.12 -15.76
N GLU A 76 -23.90 -12.51 -16.79
CA GLU A 76 -24.95 -13.15 -17.60
C GLU A 76 -24.49 -14.47 -18.24
N ASP A 77 -23.27 -14.51 -18.77
CA ASP A 77 -22.72 -15.71 -19.41
C ASP A 77 -22.46 -16.82 -18.38
N SER A 78 -22.11 -16.47 -17.14
CA SER A 78 -22.00 -17.43 -16.04
C SER A 78 -23.36 -18.06 -15.69
N ILE A 79 -24.44 -17.27 -15.69
CA ILE A 79 -25.79 -17.78 -15.42
C ILE A 79 -26.25 -18.72 -16.54
N LYS A 80 -26.01 -18.37 -17.81
CA LYS A 80 -26.39 -19.22 -18.96
C LYS A 80 -25.63 -20.54 -19.04
N LYS A 81 -24.41 -20.61 -18.51
CA LYS A 81 -23.56 -21.80 -18.55
C LYS A 81 -23.94 -22.85 -17.50
N TYR A 82 -24.51 -22.42 -16.37
CA TYR A 82 -24.81 -23.30 -15.23
C TYR A 82 -26.31 -23.39 -14.88
N GLY A 83 -27.15 -22.58 -15.52
CA GLY A 83 -28.62 -22.59 -15.37
C GLY A 83 -29.33 -23.53 -16.33
#